data_AF-A0A6N7VU74-F1
#
_entry.id   AF-A0A6N7VU74-F1
#
_cell.length_a   1.000
_cell.length_b   1.000
_cell.length_c   1.000
_cell.angle_alpha   90.00
_cell.angle_beta   90.00
_cell.angle_gamma   90.00
#
_symmetry.space_group_name_H-M   'P 1'
#
loop_
_entity.id
_entity.type
_entity.pdbx_description
1 polymer ?
#
loop_
_entity_poly.entity_id
_entity_poly.type
_entity_poly.pdbx_seq_one_letter_code
_entity_poly.pdbx_strand_id
1 'polypeptide(L)'
;MLGVGFWLVATTDVSVYWLIVALVPMGFGAGTMSASNQTQAMRDVPPAHGGTADGLQQMTQRITTAIGNALITGVVFSVYADGSSVSNWLWGATAELGVIAIFIIAALLLAILFWRSPRTTQPA
;
A
#
# COMPACT_ATOMS: atom_id res chain seq x y z
N MET A 1 -6.21 -4.21 13.36
CA MET A 1 -7.34 -3.27 13.49
C MET A 1 -8.40 -3.45 12.39
N LEU A 2 -8.03 -3.66 11.12
CA LEU A 2 -9.02 -3.88 10.04
C LEU A 2 -9.72 -5.26 10.08
N GLY A 3 -9.01 -6.33 10.48
CA GLY A 3 -9.62 -7.66 10.60
C GLY A 3 -10.74 -7.75 11.65
N VAL A 4 -10.63 -7.02 12.76
CA VAL A 4 -11.67 -6.95 13.81
C VAL A 4 -12.87 -6.13 13.35
N GLY A 5 -12.66 -5.05 12.59
CA GLY A 5 -13.74 -4.22 12.05
C GLY A 5 -14.58 -4.94 11.01
N PHE A 6 -13.95 -5.70 10.11
CA PHE A 6 -14.66 -6.55 9.15
C PHE A 6 -15.47 -7.65 9.85
N TRP A 7 -14.89 -8.28 10.87
CA TRP A 7 -15.57 -9.31 11.66
C TRP A 7 -16.77 -8.75 12.42
N LEU A 8 -16.65 -7.54 13.00
CA LEU A 8 -17.77 -6.87 13.68
C LEU A 8 -18.88 -6.47 12.71
N VAL A 9 -18.58 -5.88 11.55
CA VAL A 9 -19.62 -5.53 10.55
C VAL A 9 -20.32 -6.77 9.98
N ALA A 10 -19.61 -7.89 9.85
CA ALA A 10 -20.18 -9.14 9.34
C ALA A 10 -21.03 -9.92 10.38
N THR A 11 -20.83 -9.69 11.68
CA THR A 11 -21.47 -10.47 12.76
C THR A 11 -22.45 -9.67 13.63
N THR A 12 -22.24 -8.36 13.71
CA THR A 12 -23.12 -7.40 14.38
C THR A 12 -23.59 -6.42 13.32
N ASP A 13 -24.88 -6.11 13.29
CA ASP A 13 -25.58 -5.25 12.29
C ASP A 13 -25.13 -3.76 12.37
N VAL A 14 -23.83 -3.54 12.51
CA VAL A 14 -23.15 -2.27 12.68
C VAL A 14 -23.10 -1.60 11.32
N SER A 15 -23.55 -0.35 11.30
CA SER A 15 -23.62 0.44 10.08
C SER A 15 -22.25 0.56 9.39
N VAL A 16 -22.25 0.29 8.07
CA VAL A 16 -21.09 0.42 7.17
C VAL A 16 -20.41 1.80 7.25
N TYR A 17 -21.14 2.84 7.66
CA TYR A 17 -20.61 4.20 7.82
C TYR A 17 -19.45 4.29 8.82
N TRP A 18 -19.31 3.35 9.75
CA TRP A 18 -18.14 3.30 10.64
C TRP A 18 -16.81 3.08 9.90
N LEU A 19 -16.82 2.49 8.70
CA LEU A 19 -15.63 2.33 7.87
C LEU A 19 -15.04 3.68 7.42
N ILE A 20 -15.84 4.75 7.38
CA ILE A 20 -15.37 6.10 7.05
C ILE A 20 -14.20 6.52 7.97
N VAL A 21 -14.24 6.14 9.25
CA VAL A 21 -13.20 6.44 10.22
C VAL A 21 -11.84 5.83 9.82
N ALA A 22 -11.85 4.67 9.16
CA ALA A 22 -10.64 4.02 8.66
C ALA A 22 -10.26 4.50 7.25
N LEU A 23 -11.24 4.70 6.37
CA LEU A 23 -11.00 5.10 4.98
C LEU A 23 -10.48 6.54 4.86
N VAL A 24 -10.96 7.47 5.69
CA VAL A 24 -10.57 8.89 5.59
C VAL A 24 -9.07 9.09 5.85
N PRO A 25 -8.49 8.62 6.96
CA PRO A 25 -7.05 8.71 7.19
C PRO A 25 -6.24 7.97 6.13
N MET A 26 -6.72 6.82 5.66
CA MET A 26 -6.06 6.03 4.63
C MET A 26 -6.00 6.79 3.29
N GLY A 27 -7.11 7.36 2.85
CA GLY A 27 -7.18 8.17 1.63
C GLY A 27 -6.34 9.45 1.73
N PHE A 28 -6.39 10.12 2.88
CA PHE A 28 -5.57 11.30 3.14
C PHE A 28 -4.06 10.96 3.10
N GLY A 29 -3.64 9.88 3.76
CA GLY A 29 -2.26 9.42 3.74
C GLY A 29 -1.79 9.07 2.33
N ALA A 30 -2.58 8.30 1.57
CA ALA A 30 -2.25 7.92 0.21
C ALA A 30 -2.13 9.13 -0.73
N GLY A 31 -3.06 10.09 -0.64
CA GLY A 31 -3.04 11.29 -1.48
C GLY A 31 -1.86 12.22 -1.18
N THR A 32 -1.61 12.49 0.11
CA THR A 32 -0.49 13.35 0.53
C THR A 32 0.87 12.76 0.13
N MET A 33 1.07 11.45 0.36
CA MET A 33 2.30 10.76 -0.03
C MET A 33 2.51 10.72 -1.56
N SER A 34 1.45 10.48 -2.34
CA SER A 34 1.58 10.42 -3.80
C SER A 34 2.03 11.77 -4.39
N ALA A 35 1.43 12.88 -3.93
CA ALA A 35 1.78 14.21 -4.40
C ALA A 35 3.22 14.61 -4.02
N SER A 36 3.65 14.31 -2.79
CA SER A 36 5.02 14.59 -2.37
C SER A 36 6.04 13.76 -3.14
N ASN A 37 5.74 12.47 -3.38
CA ASN A 37 6.64 11.57 -4.09
C ASN A 37 6.79 11.97 -5.57
N GLN A 38 5.70 12.38 -6.23
CA GLN A 38 5.74 12.92 -7.60
C GLN A 38 6.59 14.18 -7.69
N THR A 39 6.39 15.12 -6.77
CA THR A 39 7.14 16.38 -6.75
C THR A 39 8.64 16.14 -6.52
N GLN A 40 9.00 15.24 -5.61
CA GLN A 40 10.40 14.89 -5.35
C GLN A 40 11.05 14.15 -6.53
N ALA A 41 10.32 13.22 -7.18
CA ALA A 41 10.82 12.47 -8.33
C ALA A 41 11.13 13.38 -9.52
N MET A 42 10.35 14.45 -9.71
CA MET A 42 10.52 15.41 -10.82
C MET A 42 11.47 16.56 -10.52
N ARG A 43 11.94 16.71 -9.28
CA ARG A 43 12.68 17.89 -8.82
C ARG A 43 13.92 18.21 -9.66
N ASP A 44 14.62 17.17 -10.10
CA ASP A 44 15.88 17.28 -10.84
C ASP A 44 15.72 16.94 -12.34
N VAL A 45 14.48 16.83 -12.84
CA VAL A 45 14.19 16.50 -14.24
C VAL A 45 14.08 17.79 -15.08
N PRO A 46 14.88 17.96 -16.16
CA PRO A 46 14.74 19.12 -17.04
C PRO A 46 13.34 19.21 -17.67
N PRO A 47 12.78 20.43 -17.87
CA PRO A 47 11.43 20.59 -18.40
C PRO A 47 11.20 19.90 -19.76
N ALA A 48 12.24 19.83 -20.61
CA ALA A 48 12.19 19.15 -21.91
C ALA A 48 11.92 17.64 -21.81
N HIS A 49 12.19 17.02 -20.65
CA HIS A 49 12.01 15.58 -20.40
C HIS A 49 10.89 15.29 -19.38
N GLY A 50 10.17 16.30 -18.91
CA GLY A 50 9.12 16.14 -17.89
C GLY A 50 8.00 15.20 -18.32
N GLY A 51 7.56 15.28 -19.59
CA GLY A 51 6.50 14.41 -20.11
C GLY A 51 6.92 12.93 -20.18
N THR A 52 8.17 12.65 -20.56
CA THR A 52 8.70 11.28 -20.59
C THR A 52 8.93 10.72 -19.19
N ALA A 53 9.39 11.55 -18.26
CA ALA A 53 9.59 11.16 -16.87
C ALA A 53 8.27 10.86 -16.16
N ASP A 54 7.24 11.71 -16.36
CA ASP A 54 5.92 11.50 -15.77
C ASP A 54 5.24 10.25 -16.34
N GLY A 55 5.36 10.04 -17.66
CA GLY A 55 4.91 8.81 -18.30
C GLY A 55 5.54 7.56 -17.68
N LEU A 56 6.86 7.57 -17.43
CA LEU A 56 7.55 6.46 -16.76
C LEU A 56 7.04 6.26 -15.33
N GLN A 57 6.87 7.33 -14.55
CA GLN A 57 6.37 7.25 -13.18
C GLN A 57 4.97 6.59 -13.12
N GLN A 58 4.06 7.00 -14.02
CA GLN A 58 2.73 6.40 -14.11
C GLN A 58 2.78 4.92 -14.51
N MET A 59 3.67 4.55 -15.44
CA MET A 59 3.88 3.15 -15.82
C MET A 59 4.39 2.31 -14.65
N THR A 60 5.41 2.82 -13.94
CA THR A 60 5.93 2.17 -12.73
C THR A 60 4.83 1.95 -11.70
N GLN A 61 4.02 2.98 -11.41
CA GLN A 61 2.92 2.85 -10.45
C GLN A 61 1.90 1.78 -10.86
N ARG A 62 1.54 1.72 -12.15
CA ARG A 62 0.65 0.69 -12.68
C ARG A 62 1.24 -0.72 -12.53
N ILE A 63 2.50 -0.90 -12.91
CA ILE A 63 3.20 -2.20 -12.81
C ILE A 63 3.28 -2.65 -11.35
N THR A 64 3.73 -1.77 -10.45
CA THR A 64 3.85 -2.09 -9.02
C THR A 64 2.50 -2.42 -8.40
N THR A 65 1.43 -1.69 -8.75
CA THR A 65 0.08 -1.99 -8.27
C THR A 65 -0.41 -3.35 -8.74
N ALA A 66 -0.17 -3.69 -10.01
CA ALA A 66 -0.54 -5.00 -10.56
C ALA A 66 0.19 -6.14 -9.84
N ILE A 67 1.50 -5.98 -9.57
CA ILE A 67 2.30 -6.94 -8.80
C ILE A 67 1.72 -7.10 -7.39
N GLY A 68 1.44 -5.99 -6.69
CA GLY A 68 0.88 -6.02 -5.34
C GLY A 68 -0.46 -6.77 -5.28
N ASN A 69 -1.36 -6.47 -6.20
CA ASN A 69 -2.66 -7.14 -6.29
C ASN A 69 -2.51 -8.63 -6.58
N ALA A 70 -1.61 -9.02 -7.49
CA ALA A 70 -1.35 -10.42 -7.81
C ALA A 70 -0.77 -11.18 -6.61
N LEU A 71 0.16 -10.57 -5.87
CA LEU A 71 0.75 -11.16 -4.66
C LEU A 71 -0.29 -11.37 -3.56
N ILE A 72 -1.09 -10.34 -3.24
CA ILE A 72 -2.13 -10.44 -2.22
C ILE A 72 -3.14 -11.52 -2.59
N THR A 73 -3.63 -11.50 -3.83
CA THR A 73 -4.57 -12.50 -4.34
C THR A 73 -3.98 -13.91 -4.29
N GLY A 74 -2.71 -14.07 -4.66
CA GLY A 74 -2.00 -15.35 -4.59
C GLY A 74 -1.86 -15.88 -3.17
N VAL A 75 -1.55 -15.00 -2.20
CA VAL A 75 -1.49 -15.36 -0.77
C VAL A 75 -2.85 -15.84 -0.28
N VAL A 76 -3.92 -15.10 -0.58
CA VAL A 76 -5.28 -15.51 -0.20
C VAL A 76 -5.57 -16.89 -0.77
N PHE A 77 -5.46 -17.10 -2.09
CA PHE A 77 -5.77 -18.40 -2.69
C PHE A 77 -4.87 -19.55 -2.23
N SER A 78 -3.62 -19.27 -1.86
CA SER A 78 -2.74 -20.29 -1.29
C SER A 78 -3.28 -20.86 0.02
N VAL A 79 -3.97 -20.05 0.83
CA VAL A 79 -4.58 -20.49 2.10
C VAL A 79 -5.91 -21.22 1.86
N TYR A 80 -6.62 -20.93 0.78
CA TYR A 80 -7.84 -21.69 0.41
C TYR A 80 -7.55 -23.06 -0.18
N ALA A 81 -6.32 -23.31 -0.64
CA ALA A 81 -5.94 -24.60 -1.20
C ALA A 81 -6.12 -25.76 -0.20
N ASP A 82 -6.04 -25.48 1.10
CA ASP A 82 -6.18 -26.46 2.18
C ASP A 82 -7.65 -26.78 2.56
N GLY A 83 -8.64 -26.11 1.96
CA GLY A 83 -10.07 -26.45 2.11
C GLY A 83 -11.01 -25.23 2.06
N SER A 84 -12.28 -25.46 1.71
CA SER A 84 -13.29 -24.42 1.47
C SER A 84 -14.19 -24.07 2.67
N SER A 85 -13.64 -24.12 3.89
CA SER A 85 -14.35 -23.73 5.12
C SER A 85 -14.31 -22.22 5.36
N VAL A 86 -15.34 -21.68 6.04
CA VAL A 86 -15.38 -20.27 6.49
C VAL A 86 -14.15 -19.92 7.36
N SER A 87 -13.61 -20.89 8.12
CA SER A 87 -12.35 -20.72 8.85
C SER A 87 -11.17 -20.41 7.94
N ASN A 88 -11.06 -21.09 6.79
CA ASN A 88 -9.94 -20.95 5.87
C ASN A 88 -10.02 -19.61 5.14
N TRP A 89 -11.24 -19.14 4.87
CA TRP A 89 -11.52 -17.79 4.39
C TRP A 89 -10.97 -16.71 5.35
N LEU A 90 -11.26 -16.85 6.65
CA LEU A 90 -10.76 -15.94 7.69
C LEU A 90 -9.23 -16.01 7.85
N TRP A 91 -8.64 -17.20 7.73
CA TRP A 91 -7.18 -17.36 7.72
C TRP A 91 -6.54 -16.69 6.51
N GLY A 92 -7.12 -16.81 5.32
CA GLY A 92 -6.66 -16.13 4.11
C GLY A 92 -6.70 -14.60 4.27
N ALA A 93 -7.82 -14.07 4.77
CA ALA A 93 -7.98 -12.64 5.07
C ALA A 93 -6.96 -12.14 6.12
N THR A 94 -6.63 -12.97 7.12
CA THR A 94 -5.62 -12.62 8.11
C THR A 94 -4.21 -12.67 7.53
N ALA A 95 -3.92 -13.65 6.67
CA ALA A 95 -2.63 -13.82 6.02
C ALA A 95 -2.31 -12.67 5.07
N GLU A 96 -3.26 -12.22 4.23
CA GLU A 96 -3.05 -11.06 3.36
C GLU A 96 -2.77 -9.78 4.16
N LEU A 97 -3.50 -9.55 5.26
CA LEU A 97 -3.26 -8.40 6.14
C LEU A 97 -1.88 -8.48 6.79
N GLY A 98 -1.42 -9.69 7.13
CA GLY A 98 -0.05 -9.93 7.61
C GLY A 98 1.00 -9.57 6.57
N VAL A 99 0.81 -9.98 5.32
CA VAL A 99 1.71 -9.64 4.21
C VAL A 99 1.73 -8.12 3.97
N ILE A 100 0.56 -7.47 3.94
CA ILE A 100 0.45 -6.01 3.81
C ILE A 100 1.20 -5.32 4.97
N ALA A 101 1.03 -5.80 6.20
CA ALA A 101 1.71 -5.24 7.37
C ALA A 101 3.24 -5.36 7.25
N ILE A 102 3.76 -6.49 6.75
CA ILE A 102 5.20 -6.68 6.50
C ILE A 102 5.72 -5.64 5.49
N PHE A 103 5.00 -5.43 4.37
CA PHE A 103 5.38 -4.42 3.38
C PHE A 103 5.36 -2.99 3.95
N ILE A 104 4.35 -2.65 4.76
CA ILE A 104 4.28 -1.35 5.42
C ILE A 104 5.45 -1.15 6.39
N ILE A 105 5.79 -2.18 7.18
CA ILE A 105 6.93 -2.13 8.10
C ILE A 105 8.24 -1.97 7.31
N ALA A 106 8.42 -2.73 6.23
CA ALA A 106 9.61 -2.61 5.37
C ALA A 106 9.73 -1.21 4.76
N ALA A 107 8.63 -0.65 4.25
CA ALA A 107 8.60 0.71 3.71
C ALA A 107 8.93 1.76 4.79
N LEU A 108 8.39 1.60 6.00
CA LEU A 108 8.69 2.47 7.13
C LEU A 108 10.17 2.40 7.52
N LEU A 109 10.75 1.20 7.59
CA LEU A 109 12.17 1.01 7.87
C LEU A 109 13.05 1.67 6.81
N LEU A 110 12.72 1.49 5.53
CA LEU A 110 13.42 2.15 4.42
C LEU A 110 13.32 3.67 4.51
N ALA A 111 12.14 4.21 4.85
CA ALA A 111 11.96 5.66 5.03
C ALA A 111 12.81 6.19 6.18
N ILE A 112 12.87 5.48 7.31
CA ILE A 112 13.70 5.84 8.46
C ILE A 112 15.20 5.80 8.08
N LEU A 113 15.62 4.76 7.35
CA LEU A 113 17.00 4.64 6.88
C LEU A 113 17.37 5.79 5.93
N PHE A 114 16.50 6.08 4.96
CA PHE A 114 16.69 7.19 4.02
C PHE A 114 16.80 8.54 4.74
N TRP A 115 15.98 8.78 5.76
CA TRP A 115 16.02 10.02 6.54
C TRP A 115 17.29 10.13 7.40
N ARG A 116 17.88 8.99 7.78
CA ARG A 116 19.13 8.92 8.56
C ARG A 116 20.40 9.01 7.71
N SER A 117 20.32 8.75 6.41
CA SER A 117 21.47 8.84 5.52
C SER A 117 21.98 10.30 5.44
N PRO A 118 23.26 10.57 5.75
CA PRO A 118 23.84 11.89 5.58
C PRO A 118 23.69 12.33 4.13
N ARG A 119 23.08 13.50 3.90
CA ARG A 119 22.96 14.09 2.57
C ARG A 119 24.38 14.40 2.09
N THR A 120 24.97 13.53 1.27
CA THR A 120 26.12 13.89 0.46
C THR A 120 25.63 14.94 -0.53
N THR A 121 25.89 16.20 -0.20
CA THR A 121 25.71 17.35 -1.07
C THR A 121 26.41 17.06 -2.40
N GLN A 122 25.63 16.82 -3.44
CA GLN A 122 26.15 16.79 -4.80
C GLN A 122 26.33 18.25 -5.25
N PRO A 123 27.55 18.67 -5.67
CA PRO A 123 27.81 20.03 -6.10
C PRO A 123 27.03 20.35 -7.39
N ALA A 124 26.64 21.62 -7.49
CA ALA A 124 25.85 22.21 -8.57
C ALA A 124 26.54 22.13 -9.94
#